data_AF-A0A8T4WCC1-F1
#
_entry.id   AF-A0A8T4WCC1-F1
#
_cell.length_a   1.000
_cell.length_b   1.000
_cell.length_c   1.000
_cell.angle_alpha   90.00
_cell.angle_beta   90.00
_cell.angle_gamma   90.00
#
_symmetry.space_group_name_H-M   'P 1'
#
loop_
_entity.id
_entity.type
_entity.pdbx_description
1 polymer ?
#
loop_
_entity_poly.entity_id
_entity_poly.type
_entity_poly.pdbx_seq_one_letter_code
_entity_poly.pdbx_strand_id
1 'polypeptide(L)'
;MLNWNGLVGLVITNLVLAVTFTPFVIIAMTVIRSIVLLAGRKREFEEWTRNPLLSILSIIFLPGSLVYIGIRYLVCSAFGFRIESIGTSTTYGEFNLYLNVERPPRVGAVIAAIYAIVVLSVFSAMNLMILPMAFAPDFLLPVIGLYVALGVLFNASIRSGDITLLGASLRRRPRTGALELVIAIVILLFVHTQILEVPF
;
A
#
# COMPACT_ATOMS: atom_id res chain seq x y z
N MET A 1 -21.11 24.53 0.07
CA MET A 1 -19.65 24.55 -0.20
C MET A 1 -18.91 24.56 1.12
N LEU A 2 -17.94 23.66 1.32
CA LEU A 2 -17.09 23.64 2.51
C LEU A 2 -16.20 24.89 2.55
N ASN A 3 -16.13 25.55 3.70
CA ASN A 3 -15.16 26.63 3.93
C ASN A 3 -13.75 26.04 4.18
N TRP A 4 -12.71 26.89 4.12
CA TRP A 4 -11.32 26.46 4.30
C TRP A 4 -11.09 25.66 5.59
N ASN A 5 -11.66 26.11 6.71
CA ASN A 5 -11.51 25.44 8.00
C ASN A 5 -12.17 24.05 8.02
N GLY A 6 -13.31 23.89 7.37
CA GLY A 6 -13.95 22.59 7.23
C GLY A 6 -13.19 21.65 6.29
N LEU A 7 -12.56 22.18 5.23
CA LEU A 7 -11.68 21.39 4.35
C LEU A 7 -10.47 20.88 5.13
N VAL A 8 -9.79 21.75 5.86
CA VAL A 8 -8.66 21.37 6.73
C VAL A 8 -9.09 20.35 7.77
N GLY A 9 -10.23 20.55 8.43
CA GLY A 9 -10.77 19.61 9.41
C GLY A 9 -11.08 18.23 8.82
N LEU A 10 -11.63 18.19 7.60
CA LEU A 10 -11.92 16.94 6.89
C LEU A 10 -10.62 16.21 6.51
N VAL A 11 -9.62 16.92 6.00
CA VAL A 11 -8.32 16.35 5.65
C VAL A 11 -7.61 15.80 6.88
N ILE A 12 -7.59 16.54 7.99
CA ILE A 12 -6.99 16.07 9.25
C ILE A 12 -7.73 14.85 9.78
N THR A 13 -9.07 14.87 9.78
CA THR A 13 -9.89 13.72 10.20
C THR A 13 -9.58 12.49 9.35
N ASN A 14 -9.51 12.64 8.02
CA ASN A 14 -9.14 11.55 7.12
C ASN A 14 -7.73 11.02 7.42
N LEU A 15 -6.78 11.87 7.76
CA LEU A 15 -5.43 11.44 8.12
C LEU A 15 -5.44 10.62 9.41
N VAL A 16 -6.12 11.09 10.45
CA VAL A 16 -6.25 10.37 11.73
C VAL A 16 -6.90 9.02 11.49
N LEU A 17 -8.05 8.99 10.79
CA LEU A 17 -8.73 7.75 10.47
C LEU A 17 -7.86 6.81 9.62
N ALA A 18 -7.10 7.34 8.66
CA ALA A 18 -6.21 6.53 7.85
C ALA A 18 -5.13 5.85 8.71
N VAL A 19 -4.51 6.56 9.63
CA VAL A 19 -3.52 5.98 10.56
C VAL A 19 -4.18 4.91 11.43
N THR A 20 -5.37 5.18 11.99
CA THR A 20 -6.13 4.24 12.83
C THR A 20 -6.53 2.97 12.07
N PHE A 21 -7.01 3.09 10.83
CA PHE A 21 -7.50 1.95 10.04
C PHE A 21 -6.42 1.21 9.26
N THR A 22 -5.22 1.80 9.09
CA THR A 22 -4.09 1.20 8.38
C THR A 22 -3.84 -0.27 8.74
N PRO A 23 -3.70 -0.69 10.01
CA PRO A 23 -3.45 -2.09 10.34
C PRO A 23 -4.54 -3.04 9.82
N PHE A 24 -5.81 -2.66 9.96
CA PHE A 24 -6.94 -3.45 9.46
C PHE A 24 -6.94 -3.53 7.94
N VAL A 25 -6.68 -2.41 7.26
CA VAL A 25 -6.63 -2.37 5.79
C VAL A 25 -5.48 -3.25 5.26
N ILE A 26 -4.29 -3.17 5.85
CA ILE A 26 -3.15 -4.01 5.46
C ILE A 26 -3.52 -5.48 5.56
N ILE A 27 -4.09 -5.91 6.69
CA ILE A 27 -4.48 -7.30 6.91
C ILE A 27 -5.56 -7.71 5.91
N ALA A 28 -6.65 -6.95 5.82
CA ALA A 28 -7.78 -7.28 4.94
C ALA A 28 -7.35 -7.36 3.47
N MET A 29 -6.61 -6.37 2.97
CA MET A 29 -6.17 -6.35 1.56
C MET A 29 -5.13 -7.43 1.28
N THR A 30 -4.25 -7.74 2.22
CA THR A 30 -3.29 -8.84 2.08
C THR A 30 -4.01 -10.19 2.05
N VAL A 31 -5.04 -10.40 2.88
CA VAL A 31 -5.87 -11.61 2.87
C VAL A 31 -6.64 -11.74 1.57
N ILE A 32 -7.35 -10.68 1.13
CA ILE A 32 -8.10 -10.67 -0.13
C ILE A 32 -7.17 -11.02 -1.29
N ARG A 33 -6.01 -10.37 -1.37
CA ARG A 33 -5.02 -10.63 -2.41
C ARG A 33 -4.48 -12.05 -2.36
N SER A 34 -4.22 -12.60 -1.17
CA SER A 34 -3.74 -13.97 -1.00
C SER A 34 -4.79 -15.00 -1.45
N ILE A 35 -6.06 -14.81 -1.10
CA ILE A 35 -7.17 -15.65 -1.59
C ILE A 35 -7.25 -15.59 -3.11
N VAL A 36 -7.20 -14.37 -3.64
CA VAL A 36 -7.24 -14.13 -5.08
C VAL A 36 -6.07 -14.83 -5.78
N LEU A 37 -4.84 -14.76 -5.24
CA LEU A 37 -3.66 -15.48 -5.76
C LEU A 37 -3.86 -17.00 -5.76
N LEU A 38 -4.40 -17.56 -4.67
CA LEU A 38 -4.64 -19.00 -4.50
C LEU A 38 -5.76 -19.53 -5.42
N ALA A 39 -6.67 -18.67 -5.88
CA ALA A 39 -7.69 -19.04 -6.88
C ALA A 39 -7.12 -19.29 -8.29
N GLY A 40 -5.81 -19.09 -8.49
CA GLY A 40 -5.14 -19.35 -9.76
C GLY A 40 -5.13 -20.84 -10.12
N ARG A 41 -5.29 -21.15 -11.41
CA ARG A 41 -5.23 -22.53 -11.91
C ARG A 41 -3.78 -22.89 -12.27
N LYS A 42 -3.28 -23.99 -11.70
CA LYS A 42 -1.95 -24.53 -12.05
C LYS A 42 -2.00 -25.06 -13.48
N ARG A 43 -1.04 -24.68 -14.33
CA ARG A 43 -0.90 -25.28 -15.65
C ARG A 43 -0.11 -26.58 -15.54
N GLU A 44 -0.52 -27.58 -16.30
CA GLU A 44 0.11 -28.92 -16.29
C GLU A 44 1.54 -28.90 -16.86
N PHE A 45 1.95 -27.84 -17.57
CA PHE A 45 3.21 -27.79 -18.33
C PHE A 45 4.07 -26.52 -18.13
N GLU A 46 3.75 -25.66 -17.16
CA GLU A 46 4.56 -24.47 -16.84
C GLU A 46 4.71 -24.31 -15.32
N GLU A 47 5.88 -23.85 -14.87
CA GLU A 47 6.17 -23.61 -13.43
C GLU A 47 5.36 -22.44 -12.82
N TRP A 48 4.61 -21.70 -13.64
CA TRP A 48 3.87 -20.50 -13.20
C TRP A 48 2.35 -20.65 -13.35
N THR A 49 1.61 -20.20 -12.33
CA THR A 49 0.15 -20.24 -12.24
C THR A 49 -0.45 -19.03 -12.97
N ARG A 50 -1.28 -19.21 -14.00
CA ARG A 50 -2.00 -18.10 -14.62
C ARG A 50 -3.29 -17.84 -13.86
N ASN A 51 -3.46 -16.60 -13.39
CA ASN A 51 -4.65 -16.21 -12.63
C ASN A 51 -5.48 -15.19 -13.44
N PRO A 52 -6.54 -15.63 -14.14
CA PRO A 52 -7.34 -14.74 -14.99
C PRO A 52 -8.05 -13.66 -14.18
N LEU A 53 -8.44 -13.96 -12.94
CA LEU A 53 -9.09 -13.01 -12.05
C LEU A 53 -8.11 -11.90 -11.65
N LEU A 54 -6.88 -12.23 -11.25
CA LEU A 54 -5.83 -11.22 -11.02
C LEU A 54 -5.49 -10.41 -12.25
N SER A 55 -5.45 -11.06 -13.42
CA SER A 55 -5.17 -10.37 -14.68
C SER A 55 -6.24 -9.29 -14.94
N ILE A 56 -7.52 -9.67 -14.84
CA ILE A 56 -8.65 -8.74 -15.03
C ILE A 56 -8.63 -7.64 -13.97
N LEU A 57 -8.47 -7.99 -12.69
CA LEU A 57 -8.41 -7.01 -11.61
C LEU A 57 -7.24 -6.04 -11.77
N SER A 58 -6.08 -6.48 -12.28
CA SER A 58 -4.93 -5.60 -12.50
C SER A 58 -5.15 -4.60 -13.63
N ILE A 59 -5.94 -4.97 -14.65
CA ILE A 59 -6.31 -4.07 -15.75
C ILE A 59 -7.36 -3.06 -15.26
N ILE A 60 -8.41 -3.55 -14.58
CA ILE A 60 -9.46 -2.71 -14.02
C ILE A 60 -8.85 -1.74 -13.00
N PHE A 61 -8.07 -2.20 -12.04
CA PHE A 61 -7.48 -1.34 -11.02
C PHE A 61 -6.20 -0.62 -11.43
N LEU A 62 -5.85 -0.60 -12.72
CA LEU A 62 -4.65 0.08 -13.22
C LEU A 62 -4.56 1.55 -12.78
N PRO A 63 -5.63 2.37 -12.82
CA PRO A 63 -5.55 3.76 -12.33
C PRO A 63 -5.19 3.83 -10.84
N GLY A 64 -5.73 2.93 -10.02
CA GLY A 64 -5.36 2.83 -8.60
C GLY A 64 -3.92 2.35 -8.40
N SER A 65 -3.44 1.42 -9.23
CA SER A 65 -2.04 0.98 -9.24
C SER A 65 -1.08 2.12 -9.56
N LEU A 66 -1.45 3.04 -10.46
CA LEU A 66 -0.67 4.23 -10.80
C LEU A 66 -0.59 5.23 -9.64
N VAL A 67 -1.69 5.47 -8.94
CA VAL A 67 -1.68 6.30 -7.73
C VAL A 67 -0.83 5.64 -6.64
N TYR A 68 -0.98 4.34 -6.43
CA TYR A 68 -0.21 3.58 -5.44
C TYR A 68 1.30 3.62 -5.73
N ILE A 69 1.74 3.42 -6.98
CA ILE A 69 3.17 3.49 -7.32
C ILE A 69 3.71 4.92 -7.17
N GLY A 70 2.88 5.94 -7.44
CA GLY A 70 3.23 7.34 -7.20
C GLY A 70 3.47 7.64 -5.72
N ILE A 71 2.57 7.18 -4.85
CA ILE A 71 2.74 7.26 -3.39
C ILE A 71 4.00 6.52 -2.96
N ARG A 72 4.20 5.30 -3.47
CA ARG A 72 5.38 4.49 -3.18
C ARG A 72 6.67 5.18 -3.57
N TYR A 73 6.70 5.80 -4.75
CA TYR A 73 7.85 6.57 -5.23
C TYR A 73 8.15 7.75 -4.31
N LEU A 74 7.13 8.53 -3.96
CA LEU A 74 7.27 9.70 -3.10
C LEU A 74 7.81 9.30 -1.71
N VAL A 75 7.25 8.27 -1.09
CA VAL A 75 7.70 7.80 0.22
C VAL A 75 9.12 7.26 0.13
N CYS A 76 9.41 6.34 -0.80
CA CYS A 76 10.75 5.80 -0.94
C CYS A 76 11.80 6.90 -1.20
N SER A 77 11.47 7.91 -2.01
CA SER A 77 12.33 9.07 -2.24
C SER A 77 12.55 9.90 -0.96
N ALA A 78 11.50 10.17 -0.20
CA ALA A 78 11.58 10.90 1.07
C ALA A 78 12.45 10.17 2.13
N PHE A 79 12.42 8.83 2.13
CA PHE A 79 13.29 8.00 2.96
C PHE A 79 14.72 7.83 2.40
N GLY A 80 15.05 8.49 1.29
CA GLY A 80 16.38 8.48 0.68
C GLY A 80 16.74 7.18 -0.05
N PHE A 81 15.73 6.41 -0.48
CA PHE A 81 15.98 5.19 -1.26
C PHE A 81 16.44 5.57 -2.66
N ARG A 82 17.51 4.93 -3.14
CA ARG A 82 18.01 5.14 -4.50
C ARG A 82 17.17 4.33 -5.48
N ILE A 83 16.18 5.00 -6.07
CA ILE A 83 15.28 4.41 -7.07
C ILE A 83 15.98 4.49 -8.43
N GLU A 84 16.22 3.34 -9.04
CA GLU A 84 16.90 3.21 -10.33
C GLU A 84 15.91 3.32 -11.50
N SER A 85 14.78 2.63 -11.39
CA SER A 85 13.74 2.62 -12.41
C SER A 85 12.38 2.19 -11.85
N ILE A 86 11.32 2.47 -12.60
CA ILE A 86 9.99 1.89 -12.38
C ILE A 86 9.89 0.68 -13.31
N GLY A 87 9.76 -0.51 -12.71
CA GLY A 87 9.63 -1.77 -13.43
C GLY A 87 8.19 -2.22 -13.54
N THR A 88 7.91 -3.03 -14.56
CA THR A 88 6.64 -3.73 -14.73
C THR A 88 6.88 -5.22 -14.80
N SER A 89 6.10 -6.02 -14.10
CA SER A 89 6.17 -7.48 -14.16
C SER A 89 4.78 -8.04 -14.44
N THR A 90 4.73 -9.16 -15.15
CA THR A 90 3.51 -9.91 -15.46
C THR A 90 3.42 -11.23 -14.70
N THR A 91 4.13 -11.35 -13.56
CA THR A 91 4.09 -12.57 -12.73
C THR A 91 2.65 -12.93 -12.38
N TYR A 92 2.27 -14.20 -12.58
CA TYR A 92 0.90 -14.73 -12.42
C TYR A 92 -0.17 -14.14 -13.37
N GLY A 93 0.24 -13.39 -14.40
CA GLY A 93 -0.66 -12.67 -15.31
C GLY A 93 -1.14 -11.31 -14.79
N GLU A 94 -0.66 -10.88 -13.63
CA GLU A 94 -0.98 -9.58 -13.04
C GLU A 94 -0.08 -8.49 -13.62
N PHE A 95 -0.64 -7.35 -14.07
CA PHE A 95 0.18 -6.17 -14.37
C PHE A 95 0.63 -5.50 -13.07
N ASN A 96 1.87 -5.75 -12.67
CA ASN A 96 2.42 -5.30 -11.39
C ASN A 96 3.50 -4.24 -11.60
N LEU A 97 3.25 -3.03 -11.09
CA LEU A 97 4.21 -1.93 -11.07
C LEU A 97 5.04 -1.99 -9.78
N TYR A 98 6.36 -1.92 -9.91
CA TYR A 98 7.28 -1.93 -8.78
C TYR A 98 8.42 -0.92 -8.97
N LEU A 99 9.06 -0.55 -7.87
CA LEU A 99 10.25 0.30 -7.90
C LEU A 99 11.49 -0.57 -7.79
N ASN A 100 12.42 -0.40 -8.72
CA ASN A 100 13.76 -0.95 -8.62
C ASN A 100 14.60 -0.06 -7.72
N VAL A 101 15.18 -0.66 -6.69
CA VAL A 101 16.04 0.02 -5.71
C VAL A 101 17.46 -0.50 -5.87
N GLU A 102 18.41 0.41 -6.09
CA GLU A 102 19.83 0.08 -6.38
C GLU A 102 20.45 -0.77 -5.25
N ARG A 103 20.11 -0.45 -4.00
CA ARG A 103 20.69 -1.11 -2.81
C ARG A 103 19.65 -1.29 -1.71
N PRO A 104 19.67 -2.41 -0.97
CA PRO A 104 18.76 -2.61 0.14
C PRO A 104 19.01 -1.56 1.24
N PRO A 105 17.97 -0.81 1.68
CA PRO A 105 18.07 0.18 2.75
C PRO A 105 18.25 -0.47 4.13
N ARG A 106 18.25 0.35 5.19
CA ARG A 106 18.17 -0.15 6.57
C ARG A 106 16.79 -0.75 6.83
N VAL A 107 16.74 -1.77 7.70
CA VAL A 107 15.50 -2.52 7.98
C VAL A 107 14.46 -1.60 8.60
N GLY A 108 14.85 -0.74 9.54
CA GLY A 108 13.94 0.24 10.14
C GLY A 108 13.36 1.21 9.11
N ALA A 109 14.16 1.64 8.14
CA ALA A 109 13.70 2.53 7.07
C ALA A 109 12.75 1.82 6.09
N VAL A 110 12.98 0.54 5.80
CA VAL A 110 12.08 -0.29 4.97
C VAL A 110 10.72 -0.44 5.65
N ILE A 111 10.69 -0.74 6.95
CA ILE A 111 9.44 -0.90 7.71
C ILE A 111 8.68 0.43 7.78
N ALA A 112 9.39 1.51 8.11
CA ALA A 112 8.78 2.84 8.18
C ALA A 112 8.24 3.29 6.82
N ALA A 113 8.97 3.01 5.73
CA ALA A 113 8.51 3.29 4.38
C ALA A 113 7.26 2.45 4.03
N ILE A 114 7.26 1.14 4.29
CA ILE A 114 6.10 0.27 4.03
C ILE A 114 4.88 0.79 4.80
N TYR A 115 5.03 1.09 6.09
CA TYR A 115 3.94 1.63 6.91
C TYR A 115 3.43 2.97 6.34
N ALA A 116 4.32 3.93 6.07
CA ALA A 116 3.96 5.23 5.52
C ALA A 116 3.29 5.12 4.13
N ILE A 117 3.73 4.20 3.28
CA ILE A 117 3.10 3.92 1.98
C ILE A 117 1.66 3.51 2.17
N VAL A 118 1.38 2.59 3.10
CA VAL A 118 0.01 2.13 3.32
C VAL A 118 -0.84 3.21 3.97
N VAL A 119 -0.34 3.91 5.00
CA VAL A 119 -1.04 5.06 5.61
C VAL A 119 -1.44 6.08 4.55
N LEU A 120 -0.50 6.49 3.69
CA LEU A 120 -0.78 7.46 2.64
C LEU A 120 -1.70 6.92 1.56
N SER A 121 -1.65 5.62 1.28
CA SER A 121 -2.57 4.97 0.33
C SER A 121 -4.00 4.94 0.88
N VAL A 122 -4.18 4.58 2.15
CA VAL A 122 -5.48 4.63 2.84
C VAL A 122 -5.99 6.06 2.89
N PHE A 123 -5.15 7.00 3.30
CA PHE A 123 -5.49 8.41 3.33
C PHE A 123 -5.92 8.95 1.96
N SER A 124 -5.18 8.59 0.90
CA SER A 124 -5.51 8.98 -0.47
C SER A 124 -6.82 8.36 -0.93
N ALA A 125 -7.06 7.08 -0.61
CA ALA A 125 -8.33 6.41 -0.90
C ALA A 125 -9.51 7.07 -0.18
N MET A 126 -9.38 7.41 1.10
CA MET A 126 -10.42 8.13 1.86
C MET A 126 -10.72 9.51 1.26
N ASN A 127 -9.68 10.26 0.88
CA ASN A 127 -9.86 11.55 0.20
C ASN A 127 -10.53 11.40 -1.17
N LEU A 128 -10.17 10.38 -1.95
CA LEU A 128 -10.80 10.09 -3.23
C LEU A 128 -12.27 9.67 -3.09
N MET A 129 -12.67 9.09 -1.96
CA MET A 129 -14.08 8.78 -1.70
C MET A 129 -14.85 10.01 -1.21
N ILE A 130 -14.28 10.79 -0.30
CA ILE A 130 -14.99 11.82 0.47
C ILE A 130 -14.97 13.19 -0.21
N LEU A 131 -13.82 13.63 -0.76
CA LEU A 131 -13.71 14.97 -1.35
C LEU A 131 -14.65 15.15 -2.56
N PRO A 132 -14.78 14.20 -3.50
CA PRO A 132 -15.73 14.37 -4.60
C PRO A 132 -17.16 14.55 -4.12
N MET A 133 -17.60 13.77 -3.11
CA MET A 133 -18.94 13.93 -2.52
C MET A 133 -19.16 15.31 -1.90
N ALA A 134 -18.11 15.91 -1.34
CA ALA A 134 -18.16 17.20 -0.67
C ALA A 134 -18.15 18.41 -1.62
N PHE A 135 -17.47 18.32 -2.77
CA PHE A 135 -17.26 19.44 -3.70
C PHE A 135 -18.10 19.37 -4.98
N ALA A 136 -18.36 18.17 -5.47
CA ALA A 136 -19.10 17.94 -6.72
C ALA A 136 -19.96 16.69 -6.56
N PRO A 137 -21.12 16.81 -5.89
CA PRO A 137 -22.00 15.66 -5.61
C PRO A 137 -22.64 15.05 -6.86
N ASP A 138 -22.33 15.57 -8.05
CA ASP A 138 -22.69 14.96 -9.32
C ASP A 138 -22.16 13.53 -9.38
N PHE A 139 -23.06 12.57 -9.63
CA PHE A 139 -22.83 11.12 -9.51
C PHE A 139 -21.51 10.62 -10.12
N LEU A 140 -21.05 11.23 -11.22
CA LEU A 140 -19.88 10.79 -11.97
C LEU A 140 -18.57 10.88 -11.16
N LEU A 141 -18.31 11.99 -10.48
CA LEU A 141 -17.02 12.22 -9.80
C LEU A 141 -16.84 11.34 -8.55
N PRO A 142 -17.84 11.19 -7.65
CA PRO A 142 -17.79 10.24 -6.55
C PRO A 142 -17.64 8.79 -7.00
N VAL A 143 -18.28 8.39 -8.11
CA VAL A 143 -18.15 7.02 -8.65
C VAL A 143 -16.73 6.77 -9.16
N ILE A 144 -16.15 7.72 -9.91
CA ILE A 144 -14.76 7.63 -10.37
C ILE A 144 -13.81 7.61 -9.17
N GLY A 145 -14.02 8.48 -8.19
CA GLY A 145 -13.23 8.56 -6.97
C GLY A 145 -13.25 7.24 -6.19
N LEU A 146 -14.43 6.65 -6.00
CA LEU A 146 -14.61 5.34 -5.37
C LEU A 146 -13.88 4.24 -6.14
N TYR A 147 -14.02 4.21 -7.46
CA TYR A 147 -13.33 3.24 -8.32
C TYR A 147 -11.81 3.29 -8.17
N VAL A 148 -11.22 4.49 -8.25
CA VAL A 148 -9.77 4.67 -8.07
C VAL A 148 -9.36 4.31 -6.64
N ALA A 149 -10.13 4.71 -5.64
CA ALA A 149 -9.87 4.43 -4.24
C ALA A 149 -9.84 2.93 -3.95
N LEU A 150 -10.79 2.15 -4.48
CA LEU A 150 -10.80 0.69 -4.37
C LEU A 150 -9.55 0.08 -5.02
N GLY A 151 -9.13 0.60 -6.18
CA GLY A 151 -7.89 0.19 -6.82
C GLY A 151 -6.65 0.49 -5.95
N VAL A 152 -6.58 1.66 -5.31
CA VAL A 152 -5.48 2.02 -4.40
C VAL A 152 -5.45 1.08 -3.20
N LEU A 153 -6.60 0.82 -2.57
CA LEU A 153 -6.70 -0.07 -1.40
C LEU A 153 -6.31 -1.51 -1.75
N PHE A 154 -6.79 -2.05 -2.86
CA PHE A 154 -6.40 -3.38 -3.34
C PHE A 154 -4.89 -3.51 -3.54
N ASN A 155 -4.24 -2.40 -3.95
CA ASN A 155 -2.80 -2.34 -4.15
C ASN A 155 -2.00 -2.13 -2.85
N ALA A 156 -2.64 -1.65 -1.77
CA ALA A 156 -2.07 -1.40 -0.44
C ALA A 156 -1.89 -2.68 0.41
N SER A 157 -1.66 -3.82 -0.24
CA SER A 157 -1.33 -5.10 0.36
C SER A 157 0.18 -5.32 0.48
N ILE A 158 0.63 -6.13 1.43
CA ILE A 158 2.02 -6.58 1.48
C ILE A 158 2.30 -7.49 0.29
N ARG A 159 3.32 -7.15 -0.53
CA ARG A 159 3.72 -7.93 -1.70
C ARG A 159 4.98 -8.75 -1.43
N SER A 160 5.20 -9.77 -2.28
CA SER A 160 6.44 -10.54 -2.28
C SER A 160 7.68 -9.65 -2.42
N GLY A 161 7.61 -8.59 -3.22
CA GLY A 161 8.68 -7.59 -3.36
C GLY A 161 9.04 -6.86 -2.07
N ASP A 162 8.06 -6.64 -1.18
CA ASP A 162 8.30 -5.99 0.11
C ASP A 162 9.00 -6.95 1.08
N ILE A 163 8.60 -8.23 1.05
CA ILE A 163 9.22 -9.31 1.81
C ILE A 163 10.65 -9.57 1.33
N THR A 164 10.88 -9.59 0.01
CA THR A 164 12.22 -9.78 -0.54
C THR A 164 13.13 -8.59 -0.22
N LEU A 165 12.62 -7.36 -0.27
CA LEU A 165 13.37 -6.16 0.12
C LEU A 165 13.73 -6.18 1.61
N LEU A 166 12.78 -6.55 2.48
CA LEU A 166 13.01 -6.70 3.92
C LEU A 166 14.03 -7.81 4.19
N GLY A 167 13.88 -8.97 3.53
CA GLY A 167 14.80 -10.10 3.62
C GLY A 167 16.21 -9.76 3.14
N ALA A 168 16.35 -9.02 2.03
CA ALA A 168 17.65 -8.54 1.54
C ALA A 168 18.30 -7.56 2.53
N SER A 169 17.50 -6.68 3.14
CA SER A 169 17.95 -5.74 4.16
C SER A 169 18.42 -6.46 5.43
N LEU A 170 17.68 -7.49 5.88
CA LEU A 170 18.05 -8.35 7.01
C LEU A 170 19.32 -9.17 6.72
N ARG A 171 19.45 -9.77 5.53
CA ARG A 171 20.64 -10.55 5.15
C ARG A 171 21.92 -9.71 5.16
N ARG A 172 21.83 -8.44 4.77
CA ARG A 172 22.98 -7.51 4.80
C ARG A 172 23.44 -7.20 6.22
N ARG A 173 22.53 -7.23 7.19
CA ARG A 173 22.76 -6.86 8.60
C ARG A 173 21.92 -7.74 9.54
N PRO A 174 22.28 -9.01 9.76
CA PRO A 174 21.39 -9.96 10.43
C PRO A 174 21.11 -9.59 11.89
N ARG A 175 22.14 -9.27 12.67
CA ARG A 175 21.98 -8.94 14.10
C ARG A 175 21.35 -7.57 14.32
N THR A 176 21.91 -6.53 13.71
CA THR A 176 21.41 -5.16 13.86
C THR A 176 20.07 -4.97 13.15
N GLY A 177 19.85 -5.62 12.00
CA GLY A 177 18.58 -5.59 11.28
C GLY A 177 17.45 -6.30 12.03
N ALA A 178 17.72 -7.43 12.69
CA ALA A 178 16.73 -8.07 13.55
C ALA A 178 16.33 -7.17 14.73
N LEU A 179 17.30 -6.49 15.34
CA LEU A 179 17.04 -5.53 16.42
C LEU A 179 16.25 -4.31 15.92
N GLU A 180 16.60 -3.75 14.75
CA GLU A 180 15.83 -2.68 14.09
C GLU A 180 14.39 -3.12 13.80
N LEU A 181 14.18 -4.35 13.33
CA LEU A 181 12.85 -4.92 13.07
C LEU A 181 12.01 -4.99 14.34
N VAL A 182 12.57 -5.56 15.42
CA VAL A 182 11.86 -5.69 16.71
C VAL A 182 11.52 -4.31 17.26
N ILE A 183 12.47 -3.38 17.28
CA ILE A 183 12.23 -2.01 17.76
C ILE A 183 11.14 -1.33 16.94
N ALA A 184 11.19 -1.42 15.61
CA ALA A 184 10.17 -0.82 14.75
C ALA A 184 8.78 -1.41 15.00
N ILE A 185 8.67 -2.73 15.17
CA ILE A 185 7.40 -3.40 15.49
C ILE A 185 6.88 -2.93 16.86
N VAL A 186 7.73 -2.88 17.88
CA VAL A 186 7.36 -2.44 19.23
C VAL A 186 6.86 -0.99 19.21
N ILE A 187 7.55 -0.10 18.50
CA ILE A 187 7.12 1.30 18.36
C ILE A 187 5.76 1.36 17.66
N LEU A 188 5.57 0.64 16.56
CA LEU A 188 4.29 0.63 15.84
C LEU A 188 3.15 0.10 16.73
N LEU A 189 3.39 -0.98 17.48
CA LEU A 189 2.41 -1.52 18.43
C LEU A 189 2.08 -0.53 19.54
N PHE A 190 3.09 0.13 20.11
CA PHE A 190 2.90 1.14 21.15
C PHE A 190 2.06 2.31 20.62
N VAL A 191 2.36 2.82 19.43
CA VAL A 191 1.59 3.91 18.80
C VAL A 191 0.13 3.50 18.61
N HIS A 192 -0.14 2.31 18.07
CA HIS A 192 -1.53 1.92 17.79
C HIS A 192 -2.32 1.57 19.05
N THR A 193 -1.69 0.96 20.06
CA THR A 193 -2.38 0.55 21.29
C THR A 193 -2.53 1.69 22.30
N GLN A 194 -1.49 2.51 22.49
CA GLN A 194 -1.45 3.50 23.57
C GLN A 194 -1.81 4.92 23.11
N ILE A 195 -1.54 5.28 21.85
CA ILE A 195 -1.79 6.63 21.34
C ILE A 195 -3.11 6.68 20.57
N LEU A 196 -3.36 5.68 19.73
CA LEU A 196 -4.55 5.63 18.88
C LEU A 196 -5.70 4.80 19.49
N GLU A 197 -5.47 4.19 20.66
CA GLU A 197 -6.43 3.36 21.40
C GLU A 197 -7.14 2.31 20.53
N VAL A 198 -6.44 1.77 19.52
CA VAL A 198 -6.98 0.75 18.64
C VAL A 198 -6.97 -0.59 19.38
N PRO A 199 -8.13 -1.22 19.65
CA PRO A 199 -8.16 -2.55 20.22
C PRO A 199 -7.63 -3.54 19.18
N PHE A 200 -6.60 -4.30 19.57
CA PHE A 200 -6.10 -5.46 18.82
C PHE A 200 -6.87 -6.72 19.20
#